data_AF-A0A1F9BWB6-F1
#
_entry.id   AF-A0A1F9BWB6-F1
#
_cell.length_a   1.000
_cell.length_b   1.000
_cell.length_c   1.000
_cell.angle_alpha   90.00
_cell.angle_beta   90.00
_cell.angle_gamma   90.00
#
_symmetry.space_group_name_H-M   'P 1'
#
loop_
_entity.id
_entity.type
_entity.pdbx_description
1 polymer ?
#
loop_
_entity_poly.entity_id
_entity_poly.type
_entity_poly.pdbx_seq_one_letter_code
_entity_poly.pdbx_strand_id
1 'polypeptide(L)'
;MSGFSRLFWPGPVLALVIFLTWAGLAPHSALAQARILPQIGPDAVWKADWQLLARHHGEVLAGLEAFMRSQGASYQALAFTRSVKGEGFLCSFTEMGQVDLAQMQVPFKNADPDYLLVNGTPQIVAVGQKQYWQPLDLRKNPWVGQYPKADWFARINFLRLVSRPGGGQRFIFAFAIQDGCRACALLGKALVAYDFDPAGKFLSTRLLGFSK
;
A
#
# COMPACT_ATOMS: atom_id res chain seq x y z
N MET A 1 -0.16 32.75 -88.16
CA MET A 1 1.23 33.10 -88.52
C MET A 1 2.14 32.39 -87.52
N SER A 2 2.52 31.13 -87.76
CA SER A 2 3.69 30.68 -88.56
C SER A 2 5.05 31.02 -87.90
N GLY A 3 5.80 29.99 -87.51
CA GLY A 3 7.22 30.05 -87.10
C GLY A 3 7.55 29.04 -85.99
N PHE A 4 7.68 27.74 -86.25
CA PHE A 4 8.88 26.99 -86.68
C PHE A 4 10.15 27.13 -85.82
N SER A 5 10.52 26.01 -85.18
CA SER A 5 11.88 25.42 -85.10
C SER A 5 12.94 26.09 -84.20
N ARG A 6 13.85 25.41 -83.48
CA ARG A 6 14.41 24.03 -83.50
C ARG A 6 15.16 23.74 -82.19
N LEU A 7 15.28 22.44 -81.89
CA LEU A 7 16.41 21.70 -81.28
C LEU A 7 17.36 22.43 -80.31
N PHE A 8 17.60 21.86 -79.12
CA PHE A 8 18.68 20.89 -78.92
C PHE A 8 18.59 20.28 -77.51
N TRP A 9 18.62 18.95 -77.47
CA TRP A 9 18.82 18.14 -76.27
C TRP A 9 20.31 17.77 -76.22
N PRO A 10 20.92 17.78 -75.03
CA PRO A 10 21.55 16.54 -74.58
C PRO A 10 21.21 16.25 -73.11
N GLY A 11 20.83 15.00 -72.83
CA GLY A 11 20.75 14.47 -71.46
C GLY A 11 22.14 14.19 -70.87
N PRO A 12 22.26 13.20 -69.97
CA PRO A 12 21.55 13.04 -68.72
C PRO A 12 22.57 13.07 -67.57
N VAL A 13 22.40 13.90 -66.55
CA VAL A 13 23.16 13.75 -65.31
C VAL A 13 22.25 13.12 -64.28
N LEU A 14 22.45 11.83 -64.06
CA LEU A 14 21.97 11.10 -62.90
C LEU A 14 22.37 11.87 -61.63
N ALA A 15 21.40 12.53 -61.00
CA ALA A 15 21.49 12.87 -59.60
C ALA A 15 20.66 11.83 -58.84
N LEU A 16 21.32 10.73 -58.50
CA LEU A 16 20.80 9.72 -57.58
C LEU A 16 20.70 10.37 -56.19
N VAL A 17 19.58 11.03 -55.89
CA VAL A 17 19.28 11.48 -54.53
C VAL A 17 18.87 10.25 -53.74
N ILE A 18 19.85 9.67 -53.06
CA ILE A 18 19.62 8.68 -52.00
C ILE A 18 18.92 9.44 -50.87
N PHE A 19 17.60 9.36 -50.82
CA PHE A 19 16.86 9.64 -49.59
C PHE A 19 17.23 8.54 -48.60
N LEU A 20 18.23 8.83 -47.75
CA LEU A 20 18.43 8.16 -46.49
C LEU A 20 17.17 8.40 -45.65
N THR A 21 16.15 7.57 -45.83
CA THR A 21 15.08 7.44 -44.86
C THR A 21 15.71 6.89 -43.59
N TRP A 22 16.08 7.80 -42.69
CA TRP A 22 16.28 7.46 -41.29
C TRP A 22 14.98 6.82 -40.84
N ALA A 23 14.97 5.49 -40.75
CA ALA A 23 14.01 4.77 -39.96
C ALA A 23 14.18 5.29 -38.54
N GLY A 24 13.34 6.26 -38.18
CA GLY A 24 13.20 6.73 -36.82
C GLY A 24 12.84 5.53 -35.98
N LEU A 25 13.84 4.94 -35.34
CA LEU A 25 13.66 4.18 -34.11
C LEU A 25 13.12 5.20 -33.11
N ALA A 26 11.80 5.45 -33.16
CA ALA A 26 11.10 5.99 -32.03
C ALA A 26 11.46 5.05 -30.89
N PRO A 27 12.15 5.52 -29.83
CA PRO A 27 12.22 4.73 -28.63
C PRO A 27 10.77 4.47 -28.27
N HIS A 28 10.34 3.22 -28.34
CA HIS A 28 9.15 2.79 -27.64
C HIS A 28 9.49 3.06 -26.20
N SER A 29 9.15 4.26 -25.74
CA SER A 29 8.91 4.54 -24.35
C SER A 29 7.82 3.55 -23.99
N ALA A 30 8.23 2.37 -23.54
CA ALA A 30 7.44 1.55 -22.66
C ALA A 30 7.20 2.46 -21.46
N LEU A 31 6.17 3.29 -21.57
CA LEU A 31 5.50 3.85 -20.42
C LEU A 31 5.10 2.60 -19.66
N ALA A 32 5.88 2.28 -18.63
CA ALA A 32 5.40 1.41 -17.59
C ALA A 32 4.09 2.04 -17.16
N GLN A 33 2.96 1.51 -17.65
CA GLN A 33 1.69 1.77 -16.99
C GLN A 33 1.94 1.29 -15.57
N ALA A 34 2.19 2.24 -14.66
CA ALA A 34 2.13 1.98 -13.24
C ALA A 34 0.79 1.25 -13.07
N ARG A 35 0.84 -0.04 -12.72
CA ARG A 35 -0.37 -0.81 -12.49
C ARG A 35 -1.09 -0.07 -11.37
N ILE A 36 -2.11 0.69 -11.72
CA ILE A 36 -2.98 1.32 -10.74
C ILE A 36 -3.65 0.13 -10.08
N LEU A 37 -3.18 -0.19 -8.88
CA LEU A 37 -3.83 -1.20 -8.07
C LEU A 37 -5.28 -0.76 -7.90
N PRO A 38 -6.25 -1.68 -8.06
CA PRO A 38 -7.65 -1.33 -7.91
C PRO A 38 -7.86 -0.71 -6.52
N GLN A 39 -8.78 0.25 -6.44
CA GLN A 39 -9.19 0.82 -5.16
C GLN A 39 -9.62 -0.33 -4.23
N ILE A 40 -9.09 -0.32 -3.01
CA ILE A 40 -9.37 -1.34 -2.00
C ILE A 40 -10.70 -0.94 -1.35
N GLY A 41 -11.76 -1.68 -1.63
CA GLY A 41 -13.10 -1.42 -1.10
C GLY A 41 -13.68 -2.63 -0.36
N PRO A 42 -14.97 -2.60 -0.01
CA PRO A 42 -15.63 -3.69 0.71
C PRO A 42 -15.58 -5.02 -0.05
N ASP A 43 -15.58 -5.00 -1.39
CA ASP A 43 -15.46 -6.21 -2.21
C ASP A 43 -14.11 -6.93 -2.06
N ALA A 44 -13.08 -6.26 -1.53
CA ALA A 44 -11.78 -6.88 -1.24
C ALA A 44 -11.81 -7.71 0.04
N VAL A 45 -12.85 -7.59 0.87
CA VAL A 45 -12.98 -8.35 2.12
C VAL A 45 -13.31 -9.81 1.81
N TRP A 46 -12.49 -10.72 2.32
CA TRP A 46 -12.74 -12.16 2.27
C TRP A 46 -13.11 -12.70 3.65
N LYS A 47 -14.33 -13.24 3.75
CA LYS A 47 -14.86 -13.85 4.98
C LYS A 47 -14.36 -15.29 5.08
N ALA A 48 -13.18 -15.47 5.66
CA ALA A 48 -12.60 -16.80 5.84
C ALA A 48 -13.34 -17.61 6.91
N ASP A 49 -13.60 -18.88 6.63
CA ASP A 49 -13.92 -19.88 7.64
C ASP A 49 -12.61 -20.40 8.27
N TRP A 50 -12.42 -20.10 9.55
CA TRP A 50 -11.23 -20.49 10.29
C TRP A 50 -11.04 -22.00 10.41
N GLN A 51 -12.13 -22.75 10.52
CA GLN A 51 -12.04 -24.21 10.57
C GLN A 51 -11.59 -24.76 9.23
N LEU A 52 -12.07 -24.17 8.13
CA LEU A 52 -11.64 -24.52 6.79
C LEU A 52 -10.16 -24.21 6.58
N LEU A 53 -9.70 -23.02 6.95
CA LEU A 53 -8.27 -22.66 6.88
C LEU A 53 -7.41 -23.66 7.67
N ALA A 54 -7.84 -24.05 8.88
CA ALA A 54 -7.12 -25.02 9.70
C ALA A 54 -7.07 -26.42 9.05
N ARG A 55 -8.19 -26.89 8.47
CA ARG A 55 -8.24 -28.19 7.77
C ARG A 55 -7.34 -28.22 6.53
N HIS A 56 -7.19 -27.10 5.85
CA HIS A 56 -6.38 -26.97 4.63
C HIS A 56 -5.04 -26.26 4.87
N HIS A 57 -4.48 -26.38 6.07
CA HIS A 57 -3.26 -25.66 6.49
C HIS A 57 -2.11 -25.74 5.47
N GLY A 58 -1.83 -26.94 4.93
CA GLY A 58 -0.78 -27.12 3.93
C GLY A 58 -1.03 -26.36 2.63
N GLU A 59 -2.26 -26.35 2.12
CA GLU A 59 -2.62 -25.63 0.89
C GLU A 59 -2.58 -24.11 1.08
N VAL A 60 -3.03 -23.64 2.24
CA VAL A 60 -2.98 -22.22 2.61
C VAL A 60 -1.52 -21.73 2.66
N LEU A 61 -0.62 -22.51 3.26
CA LEU A 61 0.81 -22.19 3.30
C LEU A 61 1.49 -22.30 1.92
N ALA A 62 1.05 -23.22 1.06
CA ALA A 62 1.58 -23.38 -0.28
C ALA A 62 1.15 -22.23 -1.22
N GLY A 63 -0.03 -21.64 -1.00
CA GLY A 63 -0.49 -20.51 -1.79
C GLY A 63 -1.86 -19.98 -1.37
N LEU A 64 -1.87 -18.97 -0.50
CA LEU A 64 -3.11 -18.33 -0.01
C LEU A 64 -4.00 -17.81 -1.14
N GLU A 65 -3.46 -17.12 -2.15
CA GLU A 65 -4.28 -16.61 -3.27
C GLU A 65 -4.97 -17.74 -4.04
N ALA A 66 -4.25 -18.84 -4.31
CA ALA A 66 -4.80 -19.98 -5.02
C ALA A 66 -5.90 -20.67 -4.19
N PHE A 67 -5.68 -20.80 -2.88
CA PHE A 67 -6.68 -21.32 -1.96
C PHE A 67 -7.92 -20.42 -1.90
N MET A 68 -7.75 -19.11 -1.72
CA MET A 68 -8.86 -18.15 -1.74
C MET A 68 -9.68 -18.25 -3.04
N ARG A 69 -9.00 -18.39 -4.18
CA ARG A 69 -9.66 -18.57 -5.49
C ARG A 69 -10.48 -19.86 -5.54
N SER A 70 -9.97 -20.97 -5.01
CA SER A 70 -10.73 -22.23 -4.97
C SER A 70 -11.96 -22.14 -4.06
N GLN A 71 -11.94 -21.23 -3.08
CA GLN A 71 -13.07 -20.90 -2.21
C GLN A 71 -13.99 -19.80 -2.76
N GLY A 72 -13.84 -19.41 -4.02
CA GLY A 72 -14.72 -18.43 -4.67
C GLY A 72 -14.50 -16.98 -4.22
N ALA A 73 -13.31 -16.64 -3.73
CA ALA A 73 -12.97 -15.25 -3.41
C ALA A 73 -13.15 -14.32 -4.63
N SER A 74 -13.57 -13.08 -4.37
CA SER A 74 -13.73 -12.05 -5.39
C SER A 74 -12.40 -11.70 -6.06
N TYR A 75 -12.46 -11.14 -7.27
CA TYR A 75 -11.27 -10.63 -7.95
C TYR A 75 -10.53 -9.57 -7.11
N GLN A 76 -11.28 -8.72 -6.42
CA GLN A 76 -10.77 -7.65 -5.56
C GLN A 76 -10.04 -8.22 -4.33
N ALA A 77 -10.57 -9.28 -3.71
CA ALA A 77 -9.90 -9.94 -2.59
C ALA A 77 -8.58 -10.57 -3.01
N LEU A 78 -8.57 -11.25 -4.17
CA LEU A 78 -7.34 -11.82 -4.75
C LEU A 78 -6.34 -10.71 -5.12
N ALA A 79 -6.81 -9.59 -5.67
CA ALA A 79 -5.96 -8.44 -5.99
C ALA A 79 -5.32 -7.83 -4.74
N PHE A 80 -6.07 -7.68 -3.65
CA PHE A 80 -5.53 -7.25 -2.36
C PHE A 80 -4.45 -8.23 -1.86
N THR A 81 -4.74 -9.53 -1.82
CA THR A 81 -3.78 -10.55 -1.37
C THR A 81 -2.49 -10.52 -2.19
N ARG A 82 -2.58 -10.31 -3.51
CA ARG A 82 -1.39 -10.08 -4.36
C ARG A 82 -0.62 -8.81 -4.01
N SER A 83 -1.32 -7.72 -3.70
CA SER A 83 -0.69 -6.44 -3.34
C SER A 83 0.17 -6.55 -2.07
N VAL A 84 -0.21 -7.47 -1.16
CA VAL A 84 0.56 -7.82 0.05
C VAL A 84 1.36 -9.12 -0.12
N LYS A 85 1.69 -9.49 -1.37
CA LYS A 85 2.56 -10.63 -1.73
C LYS A 85 2.12 -11.98 -1.17
N GLY A 86 0.82 -12.17 -0.97
CA GLY A 86 0.25 -13.42 -0.45
C GLY A 86 0.38 -13.59 1.07
N GLU A 87 0.86 -12.59 1.80
CA GLU A 87 1.04 -12.68 3.27
C GLU A 87 -0.29 -12.77 4.02
N GLY A 88 -1.36 -12.19 3.46
CA GLY A 88 -2.65 -12.16 4.12
C GLY A 88 -3.81 -11.80 3.20
N PHE A 89 -4.98 -11.70 3.81
CA PHE A 89 -6.22 -11.31 3.15
C PHE A 89 -6.92 -10.21 3.94
N LEU A 90 -7.70 -9.38 3.25
CA LEU A 90 -8.46 -8.33 3.91
C LEU A 90 -9.66 -8.96 4.63
N CYS A 91 -9.76 -8.77 5.94
CA CYS A 91 -10.84 -9.34 6.75
C CYS A 91 -11.87 -8.29 7.22
N SER A 92 -11.52 -7.00 7.14
CA SER A 92 -12.42 -5.88 7.43
C SER A 92 -12.07 -4.65 6.62
N PHE A 93 -13.08 -3.85 6.29
CA PHE A 93 -12.95 -2.57 5.59
C PHE A 93 -13.94 -1.56 6.18
N THR A 94 -13.54 -0.31 6.30
CA THR A 94 -14.39 0.80 6.72
C THR A 94 -14.03 2.03 5.92
N GLU A 95 -14.99 2.52 5.15
CA GLU A 95 -14.86 3.76 4.39
C GLU A 95 -14.77 4.94 5.37
N MET A 96 -13.73 5.77 5.21
CA MET A 96 -13.41 6.88 6.09
C MET A 96 -13.03 8.16 5.34
N GLY A 97 -13.03 8.14 4.01
CA GLY A 97 -12.84 9.30 3.16
C GLY A 97 -11.79 9.06 2.09
N GLN A 98 -10.82 9.96 1.97
CA GLN A 98 -9.76 9.85 0.97
C GLN A 98 -8.80 8.68 1.24
N VAL A 99 -8.59 8.39 2.52
CA VAL A 99 -7.90 7.22 3.05
C VAL A 99 -8.91 6.46 3.91
N ASP A 100 -8.90 5.14 3.78
CA ASP A 100 -9.84 4.25 4.45
C ASP A 100 -9.13 3.36 5.46
N LEU A 101 -9.90 2.82 6.42
CA LEU A 101 -9.40 1.88 7.41
C LEU A 101 -9.68 0.46 6.95
N ALA A 102 -8.68 -0.42 7.03
CA ALA A 102 -8.86 -1.83 6.75
C ALA A 102 -8.12 -2.69 7.78
N GLN A 103 -8.48 -3.96 7.87
CA GLN A 103 -7.75 -4.95 8.65
C GLN A 103 -7.36 -6.12 7.77
N MET A 104 -6.12 -6.56 7.92
CA MET A 104 -5.56 -7.71 7.23
C MET A 104 -5.31 -8.84 8.21
N GLN A 105 -5.76 -10.02 7.83
CA GLN A 105 -5.46 -11.24 8.56
C GLN A 105 -4.36 -12.02 7.86
N VAL A 106 -3.33 -12.36 8.63
CA VAL A 106 -2.30 -13.34 8.24
C VAL A 106 -2.72 -14.70 8.80
N PRO A 107 -2.95 -15.73 7.97
CA PRO A 107 -3.30 -17.06 8.44
C PRO A 107 -2.27 -17.60 9.44
N PHE A 108 -2.75 -18.27 10.49
CA PHE A 108 -1.92 -18.96 11.51
C PHE A 108 -0.97 -18.08 12.32
N LYS A 109 -0.95 -16.76 12.09
CA LYS A 109 -0.33 -15.80 12.99
C LYS A 109 -1.17 -15.74 14.27
N ASN A 110 -0.57 -16.10 15.41
CA ASN A 110 -1.19 -15.92 16.73
C ASN A 110 -1.11 -14.45 17.18
N ALA A 111 -1.85 -13.59 16.47
CA ALA A 111 -1.99 -12.16 16.73
C ALA A 111 -3.32 -11.65 16.16
N ASP A 112 -3.77 -10.51 16.68
CA ASP A 112 -4.89 -9.77 16.10
C ASP A 112 -4.61 -9.37 14.64
N PRO A 113 -5.66 -9.11 13.84
CA PRO A 113 -5.50 -8.55 12.50
C PRO A 113 -4.63 -7.29 12.49
N ASP A 114 -3.80 -7.15 11.47
CA ASP A 114 -2.97 -5.96 11.27
C ASP A 114 -3.85 -4.83 10.70
N TYR A 115 -3.76 -3.64 11.29
CA TYR A 115 -4.43 -2.45 10.75
C TYR A 115 -3.69 -1.91 9.53
N LEU A 116 -4.45 -1.57 8.50
CA LEU A 116 -3.98 -0.91 7.29
C LEU A 116 -4.74 0.40 7.09
N LEU A 117 -4.05 1.41 6.58
CA LEU A 117 -4.65 2.62 6.02
C LEU A 117 -4.49 2.54 4.51
N VAL A 118 -5.62 2.50 3.79
CA VAL A 118 -5.65 2.14 2.35
C VAL A 118 -6.18 3.28 1.48
N ASN A 119 -5.98 3.17 0.16
CA ASN A 119 -6.44 4.12 -0.87
C ASN A 119 -5.75 5.50 -0.88
N GLY A 120 -4.74 5.70 -0.03
CA GLY A 120 -3.88 6.89 -0.05
C GLY A 120 -2.69 6.78 -1.01
N THR A 121 -1.68 7.63 -0.79
CA THR A 121 -0.36 7.53 -1.41
C THR A 121 0.71 7.44 -0.31
N PRO A 122 1.38 6.29 -0.11
CA PRO A 122 1.23 5.04 -0.86
C PRO A 122 -0.13 4.38 -0.63
N GLN A 123 -0.52 3.46 -1.53
CA GLN A 123 -1.85 2.84 -1.51
C GLN A 123 -2.13 2.05 -0.22
N ILE A 124 -1.09 1.50 0.41
CA ILE A 124 -1.19 0.79 1.69
C ILE A 124 -0.13 1.36 2.63
N VAL A 125 -0.59 1.85 3.79
CA VAL A 125 0.24 2.17 4.94
C VAL A 125 -0.10 1.18 6.05
N ALA A 126 0.80 0.24 6.30
CA ALA A 126 0.63 -0.74 7.37
C ALA A 126 0.97 -0.13 8.73
N VAL A 127 0.00 -0.13 9.64
CA VAL A 127 0.13 0.46 10.97
C VAL A 127 1.11 -0.37 11.80
N GLY A 128 2.02 0.29 12.52
CA GLY A 128 3.08 -0.38 13.28
C GLY A 128 4.32 -0.80 12.49
N GLN A 129 4.32 -0.72 11.14
CA GLN A 129 5.51 -1.09 10.39
C GLN A 129 6.63 -0.06 10.54
N LYS A 130 7.86 -0.56 10.76
CA LYS A 130 9.07 0.24 11.00
C LYS A 130 9.26 1.39 10.01
N GLN A 131 8.98 1.15 8.72
CA GLN A 131 9.13 2.15 7.65
C GLN A 131 8.27 3.41 7.85
N TYR A 132 7.14 3.31 8.55
CA TYR A 132 6.25 4.43 8.85
C TYR A 132 6.40 4.93 10.28
N TRP A 133 7.31 4.37 11.08
CA TRP A 133 7.32 4.50 12.54
C TRP A 133 8.58 5.17 13.13
N GLN A 134 9.69 5.17 12.40
CA GLN A 134 10.92 5.79 12.91
C GLN A 134 10.81 7.32 12.76
N PRO A 135 10.86 8.11 13.87
CA PRO A 135 11.77 7.92 15.00
C PRO A 135 11.09 7.96 16.38
N LEU A 136 10.00 7.22 16.62
CA LEU A 136 9.35 7.24 17.93
C LEU A 136 10.16 6.46 18.99
N ASP A 137 11.03 7.16 19.72
CA ASP A 137 11.78 6.60 20.86
C ASP A 137 11.00 6.78 22.17
N LEU A 138 10.41 5.68 22.66
CA LEU A 138 9.69 5.63 23.93
C LEU A 138 10.54 6.13 25.09
N ARG A 139 11.85 5.87 25.06
CA ARG A 139 12.77 6.15 26.17
C ARG A 139 13.00 7.63 26.39
N LYS A 140 12.67 8.47 25.39
CA LYS A 140 12.68 9.93 25.55
C LYS A 140 11.54 10.44 26.44
N ASN A 141 10.54 9.60 26.74
CA ASN A 141 9.47 9.98 27.65
C ASN A 141 9.85 9.65 29.12
N PRO A 142 9.84 10.63 30.03
CA PRO A 142 10.21 10.41 31.43
C PRO A 142 9.36 9.34 32.16
N TRP A 143 8.08 9.20 31.82
CA TRP A 143 7.21 8.19 32.42
C TRP A 143 7.55 6.77 31.95
N VAL A 144 8.07 6.62 30.73
CA VAL A 144 8.57 5.32 30.26
C VAL A 144 9.96 5.02 30.82
N GLY A 145 10.78 6.05 31.07
CA GLY A 145 12.16 5.90 31.58
C GLY A 145 12.29 5.17 32.92
N GLN A 146 11.24 5.14 33.74
CA GLN A 146 11.17 4.35 34.99
C GLN A 146 10.97 2.84 34.75
N TYR A 147 10.72 2.41 33.51
CA TYR A 147 10.54 1.02 33.11
C TYR A 147 11.64 0.63 32.11
N PRO A 148 12.81 0.15 32.57
CA PRO A 148 13.98 -0.09 31.71
C PRO A 148 13.76 -1.16 30.64
N LYS A 149 12.71 -1.97 30.76
CA LYS A 149 12.32 -3.00 29.79
C LYS A 149 11.09 -2.61 28.96
N ALA A 150 10.54 -1.41 29.11
CA ALA A 150 9.37 -0.99 28.36
C ALA A 150 9.63 -1.02 26.86
N ASP A 151 8.74 -1.68 26.12
CA ASP A 151 8.82 -1.78 24.67
C ASP A 151 7.43 -1.66 24.02
N TRP A 152 7.42 -1.39 22.71
CA TRP A 152 6.23 -1.42 21.88
C TRP A 152 5.78 -2.86 21.66
N PHE A 153 4.48 -3.14 21.78
CA PHE A 153 3.93 -4.44 21.42
C PHE A 153 2.82 -4.32 20.39
N ALA A 154 2.68 -5.37 19.57
CA ALA A 154 1.77 -5.43 18.41
C ALA A 154 0.28 -5.44 18.76
N ARG A 155 -0.11 -5.11 20.01
CA ARG A 155 -1.51 -4.88 20.38
C ARG A 155 -1.85 -3.43 20.07
N ILE A 156 -2.45 -3.26 18.90
CA ILE A 156 -2.80 -1.96 18.31
C ILE A 156 -4.32 -1.85 18.33
N ASN A 157 -4.85 -0.68 18.69
CA ASN A 157 -6.27 -0.40 18.59
C ASN A 157 -6.48 0.89 17.81
N PHE A 158 -7.36 0.88 16.82
CA PHE A 158 -7.86 2.11 16.23
C PHE A 158 -8.72 2.85 17.25
N LEU A 159 -8.45 4.14 17.44
CA LEU A 159 -9.25 4.97 18.36
C LEU A 159 -10.25 5.83 17.60
N ARG A 160 -9.76 6.64 16.65
CA ARG A 160 -10.59 7.57 15.90
C ARG A 160 -9.87 8.18 14.70
N LEU A 161 -10.69 8.65 13.76
CA LEU A 161 -10.31 9.60 12.72
C LEU A 161 -10.56 11.03 13.23
N VAL A 162 -9.65 11.94 12.92
CA VAL A 162 -9.79 13.38 13.18
C VAL A 162 -9.48 14.14 11.90
N SER A 163 -10.34 15.10 11.54
CA SER A 163 -10.07 16.02 10.43
C SER A 163 -8.90 16.95 10.78
N ARG A 164 -8.02 17.19 9.81
CA ARG A 164 -6.91 18.14 9.95
C ARG A 164 -7.28 19.47 9.28
N PRO A 165 -6.71 20.60 9.75
CA PRO A 165 -6.80 21.86 9.03
C PRO A 165 -6.40 21.69 7.56
N GLY A 166 -7.18 22.30 6.66
CA GLY A 166 -6.95 22.19 5.22
C GLY A 166 -7.53 20.94 4.55
N GLY A 167 -8.23 20.07 5.28
CA GLY A 167 -8.98 18.93 4.71
C GLY A 167 -8.26 17.58 4.74
N GLY A 168 -7.12 17.47 5.42
CA GLY A 168 -6.42 16.20 5.59
C GLY A 168 -7.06 15.28 6.65
N GLN A 169 -6.60 14.03 6.71
CA GLN A 169 -7.04 13.03 7.69
C GLN A 169 -5.95 12.72 8.72
N ARG A 170 -6.33 12.50 9.98
CA ARG A 170 -5.47 11.98 11.05
C ARG A 170 -6.10 10.75 11.68
N PHE A 171 -5.45 9.60 11.53
CA PHE A 171 -5.86 8.37 12.20
C PHE A 171 -5.07 8.21 13.50
N ILE A 172 -5.76 7.99 14.61
CA ILE A 172 -5.13 7.83 15.92
C ILE A 172 -5.28 6.38 16.37
N PHE A 173 -4.16 5.77 16.72
CA PHE A 173 -4.09 4.41 17.23
C PHE A 173 -3.48 4.40 18.63
N ALA A 174 -3.90 3.44 19.46
CA ALA A 174 -3.28 3.12 20.73
C ALA A 174 -2.41 1.87 20.60
N PHE A 175 -1.15 1.98 20.98
CA PHE A 175 -0.18 0.89 21.00
C PHE A 175 0.10 0.48 22.44
N ALA A 176 -0.04 -0.80 22.76
CA ALA A 176 0.31 -1.31 24.08
C ALA A 176 1.81 -1.14 24.36
N ILE A 177 2.11 -0.70 25.57
CA ILE A 177 3.46 -0.68 26.13
C ILE A 177 3.49 -1.71 27.25
N GLN A 178 4.40 -2.67 27.16
CA GLN A 178 4.54 -3.72 28.17
C GLN A 178 5.96 -3.76 28.73
N ASP A 179 6.10 -4.37 29.91
CA ASP A 179 7.37 -4.52 30.61
C ASP A 179 8.23 -5.67 30.02
N GLY A 180 8.73 -5.48 28.80
CA GLY A 180 9.77 -6.33 28.20
C GLY A 180 9.33 -7.66 27.61
N CYS A 181 8.08 -8.07 27.75
CA CYS A 181 7.56 -9.27 27.08
C CYS A 181 6.08 -9.15 26.69
N ARG A 182 5.66 -9.94 25.69
CA ARG A 182 4.27 -9.91 25.15
C ARG A 182 3.21 -10.30 26.20
N ALA A 183 3.58 -11.10 27.19
CA ALA A 183 2.70 -11.53 28.28
C ALA A 183 2.89 -10.72 29.58
N CYS A 184 3.83 -9.77 29.60
CA CYS A 184 4.16 -8.99 30.78
C CYS A 184 3.11 -7.91 31.03
N ALA A 185 3.19 -7.29 32.22
CA ALA A 185 2.27 -6.25 32.65
C ALA A 185 2.13 -5.15 31.59
N LEU A 186 0.87 -4.77 31.31
CA LEU A 186 0.57 -3.60 30.51
C LEU A 186 0.92 -2.36 31.35
N LEU A 187 1.92 -1.62 30.90
CA LEU A 187 2.36 -0.38 31.55
C LEU A 187 1.44 0.78 31.17
N GLY A 188 0.93 0.77 29.94
CA GLY A 188 -0.06 1.71 29.43
C GLY A 188 -0.10 1.66 27.90
N LYS A 189 -0.48 2.76 27.27
CA LYS A 189 -0.63 2.87 25.82
C LYS A 189 0.05 4.13 25.29
N ALA A 190 0.75 4.01 24.16
CA ALA A 190 1.20 5.14 23.36
C ALA A 190 0.13 5.51 22.34
N LEU A 191 -0.22 6.79 22.24
CA LEU A 191 -1.13 7.32 21.25
C LEU A 191 -0.33 7.78 20.03
N VAL A 192 -0.54 7.14 18.89
CA VAL A 192 0.22 7.40 17.66
C VAL A 192 -0.73 7.86 16.56
N ALA A 193 -0.42 9.01 15.97
CA ALA A 193 -1.14 9.59 14.86
C ALA A 193 -0.46 9.27 13.52
N TYR A 194 -1.27 8.97 12.51
CA TYR A 194 -0.90 8.88 11.11
C TYR A 194 -1.59 10.00 10.34
N ASP A 195 -0.78 10.90 9.77
CA ASP A 195 -1.27 12.11 9.11
C ASP A 195 -1.23 11.97 7.60
N PHE A 196 -2.32 12.36 6.96
CA PHE A 196 -2.47 12.46 5.52
C PHE A 196 -2.86 13.89 5.13
N ASP A 197 -2.48 14.31 3.93
CA ASP A 197 -2.97 15.54 3.32
C ASP A 197 -4.36 15.34 2.66
N PRO A 198 -4.99 16.39 2.12
CA PRO A 198 -6.31 16.28 1.49
C PRO A 198 -6.36 15.37 0.26
N ALA A 199 -5.22 15.09 -0.38
CA ALA A 199 -5.11 14.17 -1.51
C ALA A 199 -4.83 12.72 -1.06
N GLY A 200 -4.81 12.46 0.24
CA GLY A 200 -4.52 11.14 0.80
C GLY A 200 -3.04 10.77 0.78
N LYS A 201 -2.14 11.73 0.58
CA LYS A 201 -0.69 11.47 0.67
C LYS A 201 -0.29 11.33 2.13
N PHE A 202 0.38 10.24 2.46
CA PHE A 202 0.98 10.03 3.77
C PHE A 202 2.05 11.08 4.03
N LEU A 203 1.95 11.76 5.18
CA LEU A 203 2.87 12.83 5.56
C LEU A 203 3.83 12.39 6.65
N SER A 204 3.29 11.86 7.76
CA SER A 204 4.09 11.56 8.94
C SER A 204 3.35 10.69 9.94
N THR A 205 4.13 10.04 10.81
CA THR A 205 3.64 9.44 12.05
C THR A 205 4.13 10.26 13.23
N ARG A 206 3.28 10.45 14.26
CA ARG A 206 3.61 11.24 15.45
C ARG A 206 3.13 10.56 16.72
N LEU A 207 3.97 10.56 17.75
CA LEU A 207 3.55 10.24 19.11
C LEU A 207 2.81 11.44 19.70
N LEU A 208 1.52 11.28 20.00
CA LEU A 208 0.68 12.30 20.60
C LEU A 208 0.83 12.34 22.13
N GLY A 209 1.19 11.21 22.73
CA GLY A 209 1.34 11.09 24.18
C GLY A 209 1.11 9.67 24.66
N PHE A 210 0.88 9.54 25.95
CA PHE A 210 0.69 8.27 26.63
C PHE A 210 -0.59 8.31 27.47
N SER A 211 -1.26 7.16 27.59
CA SER A 211 -2.33 6.95 28.56
C SER A 211 -1.99 5.72 29.41
N LYS A 212 -2.47 5.69 30.66
CA LYS A 212 -2.49 4.45 31.43
C LYS A 212 -3.65 3.57 30.97
#